data_AF-X6GGI3-F1
#
_entry.id   AF-X6GGI3-F1
#
_cell.length_a   1.000
_cell.length_b   1.000
_cell.length_c   1.000
_cell.angle_alpha   90.00
_cell.angle_beta   90.00
_cell.angle_gamma   90.00
#
_symmetry.space_group_name_H-M   'P 1'
#
loop_
_entity.id
_entity.type
_entity.pdbx_description
1 polymer ?
#
loop_
_entity_poly.entity_id
_entity_poly.type
_entity_poly.pdbx_seq_one_letter_code
_entity_poly.pdbx_strand_id
1 'polypeptide(L)'
;MDTYLIHRICCDGDDCKVVSACLLESRRDASELLEPGKAAFDQVAQQLVAGVQIPIDKHLYAQRLTSIPGVGPIIAATIRATIQDRSAFKTAGDLAAWIRITPRANSSGGKERLGRISKQGN
;
A
#
# COMPACT_ATOMS: atom_id res chain seq x y z
N MET A 1 -29.77 -16.18 8.29
CA MET A 1 -29.77 -14.75 7.90
C MET A 1 -28.63 -14.50 6.91
N ASP A 2 -28.42 -15.39 5.94
CA ASP A 2 -29.06 -15.49 4.62
C ASP A 2 -28.53 -14.46 3.62
N THR A 3 -27.45 -14.89 2.97
CA THR A 3 -26.77 -14.32 1.80
C THR A 3 -27.71 -14.06 0.60
N TYR A 4 -28.95 -14.58 0.67
CA TYR A 4 -29.99 -14.42 -0.35
C TYR A 4 -30.70 -13.04 -0.33
N LEU A 5 -30.57 -12.24 0.73
CA LEU A 5 -31.24 -10.93 0.78
C LEU A 5 -30.48 -9.82 0.03
N ILE A 6 -29.15 -9.95 -0.12
CA ILE A 6 -28.32 -8.94 -0.81
C ILE A 6 -28.57 -8.98 -2.34
N HIS A 7 -29.00 -10.13 -2.87
CA HIS A 7 -29.28 -10.29 -4.29
C HIS A 7 -30.63 -9.66 -4.73
N ARG A 8 -31.52 -9.30 -3.79
CA ARG A 8 -32.85 -8.76 -4.13
C ARG A 8 -32.90 -7.24 -4.27
N ILE A 9 -31.91 -6.50 -3.76
CA ILE A 9 -31.86 -5.03 -3.90
C ILE A 9 -31.33 -4.62 -5.30
N CYS A 10 -30.64 -5.52 -6.01
CA CYS A 10 -30.00 -5.20 -7.30
C CYS A 10 -30.82 -5.56 -8.55
N CYS A 11 -32.01 -6.17 -8.42
CA CYS A 11 -32.81 -6.62 -9.56
C CYS A 11 -34.30 -6.26 -9.40
N ASP A 12 -34.62 -4.97 -9.33
CA ASP A 12 -35.96 -4.48 -9.70
C ASP A 12 -35.81 -3.51 -10.86
N GLY A 13 -36.21 -3.96 -12.05
CA GLY A 13 -36.64 -3.17 -13.20
C GLY A 13 -35.75 -2.02 -13.72
N ASP A 14 -35.12 -2.27 -14.87
CA ASP A 14 -34.86 -1.31 -15.96
C ASP A 14 -33.79 -0.21 -15.86
N ASP A 15 -32.76 -0.31 -15.01
CA ASP A 15 -31.52 0.46 -15.24
C ASP A 15 -30.25 -0.20 -14.65
N CYS A 16 -29.47 -0.86 -15.50
CA CYS A 16 -28.13 -1.39 -15.17
C CYS A 16 -27.12 -0.28 -14.77
N LYS A 17 -27.52 1.00 -14.80
CA LYS A 17 -26.71 2.16 -14.39
C LYS A 17 -26.68 2.37 -12.86
N VAL A 18 -27.63 1.83 -12.10
CA VAL A 18 -27.72 2.06 -10.65
C VAL A 18 -26.66 1.26 -9.87
N VAL A 19 -26.28 0.05 -10.31
CA VAL A 19 -25.28 -0.77 -9.59
C VAL A 19 -23.90 -0.11 -9.55
N SER A 20 -23.45 0.48 -10.66
CA SER A 20 -22.17 1.19 -10.70
C SER A 20 -22.21 2.49 -9.88
N ALA A 21 -23.31 3.24 -9.97
CA ALA A 21 -23.53 4.45 -9.19
C ALA A 21 -23.56 4.15 -7.67
N CYS A 22 -24.33 3.15 -7.27
CA CYS A 22 -24.47 2.70 -5.89
C CYS A 22 -23.15 2.11 -5.34
N LEU A 23 -22.36 1.40 -6.15
CA LEU A 23 -21.02 0.93 -5.77
C LEU A 23 -20.04 2.10 -5.62
N LEU A 24 -20.15 3.15 -6.46
CA LEU A 24 -19.34 4.36 -6.36
C LEU A 24 -19.74 5.24 -5.15
N GLU A 25 -21.03 5.34 -4.85
CA GLU A 25 -21.57 6.01 -3.66
C GLU A 25 -21.18 5.27 -2.39
N SER A 26 -21.35 3.95 -2.35
CA SER A 26 -20.89 3.10 -1.23
C SER A 26 -19.37 3.20 -1.03
N ARG A 27 -18.58 3.31 -2.11
CA ARG A 27 -17.12 3.57 -2.01
C ARG A 27 -16.82 4.98 -1.49
N ARG A 28 -17.63 5.98 -1.85
CA ARG A 28 -17.49 7.36 -1.37
C ARG A 28 -17.77 7.42 0.15
N ASP A 29 -18.87 6.83 0.58
CA ASP A 29 -19.27 6.76 2.00
C ASP A 29 -18.23 5.97 2.82
N ALA A 30 -17.72 4.85 2.28
CA ALA A 30 -16.65 4.09 2.93
C ALA A 30 -15.31 4.84 2.96
N SER A 31 -15.01 5.67 1.95
CA SER A 31 -13.81 6.50 1.96
C SER A 31 -13.90 7.58 3.03
N GLU A 32 -15.07 8.21 3.20
CA GLU A 32 -15.32 9.27 4.18
C GLU A 32 -15.16 8.76 5.62
N LEU A 33 -15.63 7.54 5.90
CA LEU A 33 -15.42 6.89 7.20
C LEU A 33 -13.95 6.55 7.48
N LEU A 34 -13.10 6.43 6.45
CA LEU A 34 -11.68 6.14 6.60
C LEU A 34 -10.81 7.41 6.70
N GLU A 35 -11.33 8.58 6.33
CA GLU A 35 -10.59 9.84 6.35
C GLU A 35 -10.05 10.23 7.74
N PRO A 36 -10.78 10.06 8.86
CA PRO A 36 -10.23 10.33 10.18
C PRO A 36 -9.02 9.43 10.49
N GLY A 37 -9.09 8.16 10.07
CA GLY A 37 -8.00 7.21 10.23
C GLY A 37 -6.78 7.56 9.39
N LYS A 38 -6.97 7.99 8.14
CA LYS A 38 -5.88 8.48 7.29
C LYS A 38 -5.24 9.74 7.87
N ALA A 39 -6.04 10.72 8.27
CA ALA A 39 -5.55 11.97 8.83
C ALA A 39 -4.74 11.74 10.12
N ALA A 40 -5.22 10.86 11.01
CA ALA A 40 -4.49 10.48 12.21
C ALA A 40 -3.16 9.79 11.89
N PHE A 41 -3.15 8.88 10.90
CA PHE A 41 -1.92 8.23 10.44
C PHE A 41 -0.94 9.23 9.83
N ASP A 42 -1.41 10.15 8.99
CA ASP A 42 -0.61 11.18 8.35
C ASP A 42 0.00 12.13 9.40
N GLN A 43 -0.75 12.44 10.45
CA GLN A 43 -0.26 13.27 11.55
C GLN A 43 0.88 12.60 12.32
N VAL A 44 0.73 11.32 12.67
CA VAL A 44 1.80 10.53 13.31
C VAL A 44 2.99 10.35 12.36
N ALA A 45 2.73 10.14 11.07
CA ALA A 45 3.75 10.03 10.04
C ALA A 45 4.61 11.29 9.93
N GLN A 46 3.98 12.47 9.91
CA GLN A 46 4.68 13.76 9.87
C GLN A 46 5.57 13.95 11.11
N GLN A 47 5.11 13.55 12.29
CA GLN A 47 5.91 13.60 13.53
C GLN A 47 7.13 12.67 13.46
N LEU A 48 6.95 11.44 12.96
CA LEU A 48 8.07 10.48 12.80
C LEU A 48 9.11 10.96 11.77
N VAL A 49 8.65 11.49 10.64
CA VAL A 49 9.55 11.99 9.59
C VAL A 49 10.32 13.22 10.08
N ALA A 50 9.69 14.11 10.86
CA ALA A 50 10.39 15.25 11.47
C ALA A 50 11.47 14.82 12.49
N GLY A 51 11.27 13.68 13.16
CA GLY A 51 12.24 13.11 14.10
C GLY A 51 13.48 12.52 13.42
N VAL A 52 13.39 12.16 12.14
CA VAL A 52 14.54 11.75 11.33
C VAL A 52 15.13 13.01 10.68
N GLN A 53 16.36 13.42 11.03
CA GLN A 53 17.03 14.63 10.49
C GLN A 53 17.34 14.57 8.97
N ILE A 54 16.65 13.75 8.18
CA ILE A 54 16.86 13.60 6.73
C ILE A 54 15.67 14.23 5.99
N PRO A 55 15.81 15.44 5.41
CA PRO A 55 14.78 16.03 4.56
C PRO A 55 14.60 15.21 3.27
N ILE A 56 13.49 14.47 3.17
CA ILE A 56 13.18 13.56 2.06
C ILE A 56 13.06 14.32 0.72
N ASP A 57 12.58 15.55 0.77
CA ASP A 57 12.45 16.48 -0.37
C ASP A 57 13.81 16.91 -0.93
N LYS A 58 14.86 16.96 -0.11
CA LYS A 58 16.21 17.41 -0.54
C LYS A 58 17.18 16.25 -0.80
N HIS A 59 16.77 15.02 -0.52
CA HIS A 59 17.67 13.88 -0.51
C HIS A 59 17.36 12.90 -1.65
N LEU A 60 18.20 12.87 -2.69
CA LEU A 60 17.99 12.09 -3.92
C LEU A 60 17.73 10.60 -3.67
N TYR A 61 18.38 9.99 -2.67
CA TYR A 61 18.14 8.59 -2.31
C TYR A 61 16.75 8.36 -1.73
N ALA A 62 16.23 9.30 -0.95
CA ALA A 62 14.93 9.16 -0.32
C ALA A 62 13.80 9.32 -1.33
N GLN A 63 13.96 10.24 -2.28
CA GLN A 63 13.04 10.39 -3.43
C GLN A 63 12.99 9.15 -4.32
N ARG A 64 14.15 8.51 -4.54
CA ARG A 64 14.20 7.25 -5.31
C ARG A 64 13.50 6.12 -4.56
N LEU A 65 13.66 6.03 -3.24
CA LEU A 65 12.98 5.03 -2.44
C LEU A 65 11.45 5.21 -2.47
N THR A 66 10.94 6.44 -2.36
CA THR A 66 9.49 6.70 -2.44
C THR A 66 8.87 6.44 -3.80
N SER A 67 9.66 6.32 -4.87
CA SER A 67 9.15 5.90 -6.19
C SER A 67 8.77 4.42 -6.24
N ILE A 68 9.23 3.61 -5.28
CA ILE A 68 8.91 2.19 -5.19
C ILE A 68 7.47 2.03 -4.71
N PRO A 69 6.60 1.30 -5.43
CA PRO A 69 5.24 1.06 -4.98
C PRO A 69 5.19 0.40 -3.59
N GLY A 70 4.53 1.06 -2.64
CA GLY A 70 4.42 0.57 -1.25
C GLY A 70 5.49 1.13 -0.30
N VAL A 71 6.46 1.91 -0.80
CA VAL A 71 7.45 2.60 0.02
C VAL A 71 7.05 4.06 0.18
N GLY A 72 6.55 4.41 1.38
CA GLY A 72 6.20 5.80 1.73
C GLY A 72 7.39 6.58 2.32
N PRO A 73 7.23 7.90 2.57
CA PRO A 73 8.28 8.76 3.13
C PRO A 73 8.85 8.26 4.46
N ILE A 74 8.01 7.67 5.32
CA ILE A 74 8.45 7.08 6.60
C ILE A 74 9.41 5.91 6.34
N ILE A 75 9.01 4.97 5.48
CA ILE A 75 9.83 3.78 5.17
C ILE A 75 11.12 4.21 4.48
N ALA A 76 11.06 5.17 3.56
CA ALA A 76 12.24 5.73 2.89
C ALA A 76 13.21 6.39 3.88
N ALA A 77 12.69 7.18 4.84
CA ALA A 77 13.47 7.81 5.91
C ALA A 77 14.15 6.76 6.79
N THR A 78 13.40 5.74 7.23
CA THR A 78 13.90 4.66 8.07
C THR A 78 14.95 3.81 7.37
N ILE A 79 14.75 3.46 6.10
CA ILE A 79 15.75 2.71 5.30
C ILE A 79 17.05 3.50 5.21
N ARG A 80 16.97 4.82 4.95
CA ARG A 80 18.17 5.67 4.89
C ARG A 80 18.86 5.80 6.25
N ALA A 81 18.10 5.86 7.33
CA ALA A 81 18.66 5.96 8.68
C ALA A 81 19.31 4.63 9.14
N THR A 82 18.74 3.50 8.73
CA THR A 82 19.19 2.16 9.17
C THR A 82 20.31 1.59 8.30
N ILE A 83 20.32 1.88 7.00
CA ILE A 83 21.33 1.35 6.07
C ILE A 83 22.44 2.38 5.88
N GLN A 84 23.51 2.19 6.64
CA GLN A 84 24.72 3.00 6.52
C GLN A 84 25.63 2.52 5.37
N ASP A 85 25.64 1.22 5.08
CA ASP A 85 26.43 0.63 4.00
C ASP A 85 25.58 -0.28 3.09
N ARG A 86 25.56 0.05 1.80
CA ARG A 86 24.88 -0.72 0.76
C ARG A 86 25.58 -2.04 0.45
N SER A 87 26.88 -2.15 0.75
CA SER A 87 27.70 -3.32 0.43
C SER A 87 27.30 -4.55 1.25
N ALA A 88 26.56 -4.35 2.35
CA ALA A 88 25.99 -5.42 3.17
C ALA A 88 25.00 -6.32 2.41
N PHE A 89 24.44 -5.85 1.29
CA PHE A 89 23.50 -6.61 0.46
C PHE A 89 24.14 -6.94 -0.90
N LYS A 90 24.05 -8.21 -1.32
CA LYS A 90 24.55 -8.66 -2.62
C LYS A 90 23.72 -8.11 -3.78
N THR A 91 22.41 -8.03 -3.60
CA THR A 91 21.48 -7.52 -4.61
C THR A 91 20.40 -6.63 -4.00
N ALA A 92 19.74 -5.81 -4.81
CA ALA A 92 18.57 -5.04 -4.40
C ALA A 92 17.39 -5.93 -3.97
N GLY A 93 17.32 -7.17 -4.48
CA GLY A 93 16.32 -8.16 -4.09
C GLY A 93 16.52 -8.65 -2.65
N ASP A 94 17.78 -8.83 -2.22
CA ASP A 94 18.09 -9.23 -0.83
C ASP A 94 17.71 -8.13 0.17
N LEU A 95 17.94 -6.88 -0.20
CA LEU A 95 17.47 -5.73 0.57
C LEU A 95 15.93 -5.72 0.63
N ALA A 96 15.26 -5.87 -0.51
CA ALA A 96 13.80 -5.89 -0.57
C ALA A 96 13.20 -7.02 0.29
N ALA A 97 13.86 -8.18 0.33
CA ALA A 97 13.47 -9.31 1.18
C ALA A 97 13.65 -8.97 2.67
N TRP A 98 14.76 -8.31 3.02
CA TRP A 98 15.05 -7.89 4.39
C TRP A 98 14.00 -6.91 4.93
N ILE A 99 13.59 -5.92 4.13
CA ILE A 99 12.52 -4.97 4.49
C ILE A 99 11.10 -5.47 4.19
N ARG A 100 10.95 -6.75 3.81
CA ARG A 100 9.67 -7.42 3.50
C ARG A 100 8.81 -6.74 2.41
N ILE A 101 9.43 -6.10 1.42
CA ILE A 101 8.72 -5.53 0.25
C ILE A 101 8.78 -6.44 -1.00
N THR A 102 9.13 -7.71 -0.83
CA THR A 102 9.20 -8.67 -1.94
C THR A 102 7.82 -9.10 -2.44
N PRO A 103 7.62 -9.25 -3.75
CA PRO A 103 6.40 -9.85 -4.29
C PRO A 103 6.19 -11.27 -3.77
N ARG A 104 4.93 -11.68 -3.65
CA ARG A 104 4.57 -13.04 -3.23
C ARG A 104 5.15 -14.08 -4.20
N ALA A 105 5.93 -15.02 -3.69
CA ALA A 105 6.36 -16.18 -4.45
C ALA A 105 5.20 -17.18 -4.58
N ASN A 106 4.88 -17.57 -5.81
CA ASN A 106 3.91 -18.61 -6.11
C ASN A 106 4.63 -19.77 -6.80
N SER A 107 4.58 -20.95 -6.20
CA SER A 107 5.13 -22.17 -6.78
C SER A 107 4.01 -23.17 -7.03
N SER A 108 3.87 -23.62 -8.27
CA SER A 108 2.90 -24.66 -8.65
C SER A 108 3.57 -25.65 -9.60
N GLY A 109 3.49 -26.95 -9.30
CA GLY A 109 4.03 -27.99 -10.19
C GLY A 109 5.53 -27.85 -10.47
N GLY A 110 6.34 -27.50 -9.46
CA GLY A 110 7.80 -27.37 -9.59
C GLY A 110 8.28 -26.11 -10.33
N LYS A 111 7.37 -25.20 -10.71
CA LYS A 111 7.73 -23.91 -11.32
C LYS A 111 7.49 -22.79 -10.33
N GLU A 112 8.57 -22.11 -9.94
CA GLU A 112 8.52 -20.92 -9.11
C GLU A 112 8.32 -19.67 -9.97
N ARG A 113 7.36 -18.82 -9.57
CA ARG A 113 7.08 -17.54 -10.21
C ARG A 113 6.90 -16.46 -9.15
N LEU A 114 7.58 -15.33 -9.34
CA LEU A 114 7.33 -14.14 -8.54
C LEU A 114 6.04 -13.47 -9.01
N GLY A 115 5.13 -13.22 -8.08
CA GLY A 115 3.89 -12.47 -8.31
C GLY A 115 4.13 -10.97 -8.40
N ARG A 116 3.04 -10.19 -8.41
CA ARG A 116 3.10 -8.72 -8.29
C ARG A 116 3.12 -8.30 -6.82
N ILE A 117 3.71 -7.14 -6.53
CA ILE A 117 3.55 -6.46 -5.24
C ILE A 117 2.11 -5.97 -5.16
N SER A 118 1.34 -6.39 -4.15
CA SER A 118 -0.04 -5.94 -3.95
C SER A 118 -0.05 -4.49 -3.46
N LYS A 119 -1.03 -3.71 -3.94
CA LYS A 119 -1.34 -2.37 -3.39
C LYS A 119 -2.16 -2.45 -2.09
N GLN A 120 -2.68 -3.63 -1.77
CA GLN A 120 -3.28 -3.91 -0.47
C GLN A 120 -2.16 -4.15 0.54
N GLY A 121 -2.01 -3.21 1.47
CA GLY A 121 -1.44 -3.52 2.78
C GLY A 121 -2.44 -4.38 3.55
N ASN A 122 -1.94 -5.31 4.36
CA ASN A 122 -2.77 -5.99 5.35
C ASN A 122 -3.09 -5.03 6.50
#